data_AF-A0A519CLE3-F1
#
_entry.id   AF-A0A519CLE3-F1
#
_cell.length_a   1.000
_cell.length_b   1.000
_cell.length_c   1.000
_cell.angle_alpha   90.00
_cell.angle_beta   90.00
_cell.angle_gamma   90.00
#
_symmetry.space_group_name_H-M   'P 1'
#
loop_
_entity.id
_entity.type
_entity.pdbx_description
1 polymer ?
#
loop_
_entity_poly.entity_id
_entity_poly.type
_entity_poly.pdbx_seq_one_letter_code
_entity_poly.pdbx_strand_id
1 'polypeptide(L)'
;KQHNQQTLGEIVVNFFETFANWDWSSDICSIRNGAALSREEKGWLEQDPTAIEIIINEESKRVGKHSLSIEDPFDLRRDLSTVLRAEGVMDIHEEILRMWFGICHGESWQQLCAVRNPDKHISDEKLDLFHDLRNKDKKEVNASISDYTTQLEQLEKKIEVCNNEREKVQKIPVITNLRDEIQKKILIPAYRIEAELVRIYQRLTGDH
;
A
#
# COMPACT_ATOMS: atom_id res chain seq x y z
N LYS A 1 4.43 -46.52 -3.12
CA LYS A 1 4.89 -45.40 -2.27
C LYS A 1 5.82 -45.98 -1.22
N GLN A 2 7.10 -45.64 -1.22
CA GLN A 2 7.97 -46.00 -0.07
C GLN A 2 7.47 -45.21 1.15
N HIS A 3 7.34 -45.88 2.29
CA HIS A 3 7.00 -45.22 3.53
C HIS A 3 8.25 -44.55 4.09
N ASN A 4 8.16 -43.24 4.36
CA ASN A 4 9.22 -42.50 5.04
C ASN A 4 9.50 -43.16 6.41
N GLN A 5 10.76 -43.45 6.69
CA GLN A 5 11.23 -44.04 7.96
C GLN A 5 11.88 -43.01 8.88
N GLN A 6 11.95 -41.74 8.46
CA GLN A 6 12.53 -40.66 9.23
C GLN A 6 11.69 -40.36 10.47
N THR A 7 12.38 -40.11 11.57
CA THR A 7 11.83 -39.55 12.79
C THR A 7 11.37 -38.10 12.58
N LEU A 8 10.52 -37.61 13.48
CA LEU A 8 10.10 -36.21 13.45
C LEU A 8 11.29 -35.24 13.53
N GLY A 9 12.29 -35.56 14.37
CA GLY A 9 13.50 -34.74 14.51
C GLY A 9 14.26 -34.65 13.18
N GLU A 10 14.48 -35.77 12.51
CA GLU A 10 15.13 -35.79 11.19
C GLU A 10 14.35 -34.99 10.14
N ILE A 11 13.02 -35.07 10.15
CA ILE A 11 12.18 -34.27 9.23
C ILE A 11 12.35 -32.78 9.48
N VAL A 12 12.37 -32.35 10.75
CA VAL A 12 12.56 -30.94 11.12
C VAL A 12 13.95 -30.45 10.72
N VAL A 13 15.00 -31.26 10.98
CA VAL A 13 16.37 -30.94 10.57
C VAL A 13 16.44 -30.77 9.05
N ASN A 14 15.91 -31.73 8.29
CA ASN A 14 15.90 -31.68 6.83
C ASN A 14 15.12 -30.47 6.29
N PHE A 15 14.04 -30.05 6.95
CA PHE A 15 13.29 -28.86 6.55
C PHE A 15 14.17 -27.61 6.61
N PHE A 16 14.83 -27.37 7.75
CA PHE A 16 15.69 -26.19 7.90
C PHE A 16 16.95 -26.29 7.04
N GLU A 17 17.54 -27.48 6.88
CA GLU A 17 18.65 -27.70 5.96
C GLU A 17 18.26 -27.36 4.52
N THR A 18 17.09 -27.83 4.07
CA THR A 18 16.60 -27.62 2.71
C THR A 18 16.43 -26.13 2.43
N PHE A 19 15.74 -25.41 3.32
CA PHE A 19 15.45 -23.99 3.10
C PHE A 19 16.64 -23.05 3.40
N ALA A 20 17.59 -23.47 4.24
CA ALA A 20 18.85 -22.76 4.43
C ALA A 20 19.75 -22.83 3.18
N ASN A 21 19.69 -23.96 2.45
CA ASN A 21 20.44 -24.16 1.20
C ASN A 21 19.62 -23.90 -0.06
N TRP A 22 18.37 -23.44 0.06
CA TRP A 22 17.48 -23.22 -1.07
C TRP A 22 17.94 -22.03 -1.91
N ASP A 23 18.01 -22.20 -3.23
CA ASP A 23 18.35 -21.12 -4.14
C ASP A 23 17.12 -20.26 -4.45
N TRP A 24 16.83 -19.31 -3.56
CA TRP A 24 15.71 -18.38 -3.73
C TRP A 24 15.83 -17.51 -4.98
N SER A 25 17.02 -17.38 -5.58
CA SER A 25 17.24 -16.58 -6.78
C SER A 25 16.77 -17.28 -8.06
N SER A 26 16.74 -18.61 -8.07
CA SER A 26 16.43 -19.42 -9.26
C SER A 26 15.23 -20.35 -9.08
N ASP A 27 14.89 -20.73 -7.86
CA ASP A 27 13.87 -21.73 -7.55
C ASP A 27 12.61 -21.16 -6.91
N ILE A 28 11.47 -21.76 -7.24
CA ILE A 28 10.15 -21.51 -6.64
C ILE A 28 9.73 -22.71 -5.81
N CYS A 29 9.32 -22.46 -4.58
CA CYS A 29 8.74 -23.49 -3.72
C CYS A 29 7.30 -23.80 -4.20
N SER A 30 7.06 -25.04 -4.64
CA SER A 30 5.73 -25.50 -5.05
C SER A 30 5.42 -26.87 -4.46
N ILE A 31 4.41 -26.92 -3.60
CA ILE A 31 3.89 -28.19 -3.07
C ILE A 31 3.09 -28.98 -4.12
N ARG A 32 2.62 -28.31 -5.19
CA ARG A 32 1.86 -28.94 -6.26
C ARG A 32 2.76 -29.75 -7.19
N ASN A 33 3.93 -29.21 -7.51
CA ASN A 33 4.90 -29.87 -8.36
C ASN A 33 5.68 -30.96 -7.62
N GLY A 34 5.80 -30.84 -6.28
CA GLY A 34 6.55 -31.77 -5.44
C GLY A 34 8.07 -31.67 -5.59
N ALA A 35 8.54 -30.70 -6.37
CA ALA A 35 9.94 -30.35 -6.61
C ALA A 35 10.05 -28.85 -6.89
N ALA A 36 11.26 -28.31 -6.77
CA ALA A 36 11.56 -26.93 -7.16
C ALA A 36 11.14 -26.66 -8.61
N LEU A 37 10.56 -25.49 -8.86
CA LEU A 37 10.25 -25.00 -10.19
C LEU A 37 11.21 -23.87 -10.55
N SER A 38 11.67 -23.83 -11.80
CA SER A 38 12.51 -22.72 -12.25
C SER A 38 11.73 -21.41 -12.34
N ARG A 39 12.32 -20.34 -11.80
CA ARG A 39 11.81 -18.97 -11.93
C ARG A 39 11.81 -18.49 -13.37
N GLU A 40 12.81 -18.88 -14.16
CA GLU A 40 12.91 -18.54 -15.58
C GLU A 40 11.77 -19.18 -16.37
N GLU A 41 11.53 -20.48 -16.18
CA GLU A 41 10.48 -21.22 -16.89
C GLU A 41 9.08 -20.70 -16.57
N LYS A 42 8.87 -20.29 -15.30
CA LYS A 42 7.58 -19.74 -14.86
C LYS A 42 7.42 -18.24 -15.12
N GLY A 43 8.51 -17.52 -15.39
CA GLY A 43 8.52 -16.07 -15.50
C GLY A 43 8.32 -15.34 -14.16
N TRP A 44 8.67 -15.97 -13.04
CA TRP A 44 8.62 -15.38 -11.69
C TRP A 44 9.98 -14.85 -11.26
N LEU A 45 10.60 -14.05 -12.13
CA LEU A 45 11.87 -13.40 -11.83
C LEU A 45 11.69 -12.40 -10.68
N GLU A 46 12.73 -12.27 -9.85
CA GLU A 46 12.72 -11.28 -8.78
C GLU A 46 12.66 -9.89 -9.38
N GLN A 47 11.85 -9.03 -8.78
CA GLN A 47 11.67 -7.67 -9.26
C GLN A 47 12.35 -6.69 -8.33
N ASP A 48 12.95 -5.65 -8.92
CA ASP A 48 13.50 -4.54 -8.18
C ASP A 48 12.38 -3.67 -7.57
N PRO A 49 12.65 -3.00 -6.43
CA PRO A 49 13.84 -3.17 -5.61
C PRO A 49 13.77 -4.45 -4.77
N THR A 50 14.92 -5.10 -4.62
CA THR A 50 15.06 -6.29 -3.75
C THR A 50 14.89 -5.91 -2.27
N ALA A 51 14.61 -6.90 -1.41
CA ALA A 51 14.50 -6.65 0.02
C ALA A 51 15.79 -6.02 0.60
N ILE A 52 16.95 -6.51 0.15
CA ILE A 52 18.26 -6.02 0.60
C ILE A 52 18.46 -4.55 0.21
N GLU A 53 18.14 -4.19 -1.03
CA GLU A 53 18.27 -2.81 -1.51
C GLU A 53 17.38 -1.83 -0.75
N ILE A 54 16.15 -2.23 -0.43
CA ILE A 54 15.24 -1.40 0.35
C ILE A 54 15.82 -1.11 1.74
N ILE A 55 16.34 -2.15 2.40
CA ILE A 55 16.92 -2.03 3.75
C ILE A 55 18.18 -1.16 3.73
N ILE A 56 19.09 -1.38 2.76
CA ILE A 56 20.33 -0.60 2.65
C ILE A 56 20.05 0.88 2.38
N ASN A 57 19.05 1.18 1.55
CA ASN A 57 18.74 2.55 1.15
C ASN A 57 17.75 3.24 2.10
N GLU A 58 17.34 2.59 3.20
CA GLU A 58 16.34 3.09 4.17
C GLU A 58 15.06 3.59 3.50
N GLU A 59 14.65 2.94 2.41
CA GLU A 59 13.48 3.37 1.63
C GLU A 59 12.19 2.81 2.22
N SER A 60 11.15 3.65 2.35
CA SER A 60 9.80 3.19 2.67
C SER A 60 9.06 2.67 1.41
N LYS A 61 9.71 1.78 0.64
CA LYS A 61 9.10 1.14 -0.54
C LYS A 61 8.65 -0.28 -0.23
N ARG A 62 7.68 -0.76 -1.02
CA ARG A 62 7.30 -2.18 -0.98
C ARG A 62 8.37 -2.99 -1.70
N VAL A 63 8.63 -4.18 -1.19
CA VAL A 63 9.47 -5.17 -1.88
C VAL A 63 8.86 -5.49 -3.23
N GLY A 64 9.72 -5.66 -4.24
CA GLY A 64 9.31 -6.19 -5.52
C GLY A 64 8.62 -7.55 -5.38
N LYS A 65 7.89 -7.95 -6.43
CA LYS A 65 7.23 -9.26 -6.45
C LYS A 65 8.26 -10.38 -6.42
N HIS A 66 7.85 -11.55 -5.93
CA HIS A 66 8.64 -12.77 -6.00
C HIS A 66 9.90 -12.77 -5.11
N SER A 67 9.94 -11.97 -4.05
CA SER A 67 11.06 -11.93 -3.11
C SER A 67 11.27 -13.25 -2.36
N LEU A 68 10.19 -13.98 -2.04
CA LEU A 68 10.25 -15.35 -1.51
C LEU A 68 9.30 -16.23 -2.33
N SER A 69 9.73 -16.64 -3.52
CA SER A 69 8.86 -17.28 -4.52
C SER A 69 8.22 -18.57 -4.01
N ILE A 70 6.96 -18.49 -3.55
CA ILE A 70 6.18 -19.63 -3.06
C ILE A 70 4.85 -19.68 -3.82
N GLU A 71 4.64 -20.75 -4.58
CA GLU A 71 3.44 -20.96 -5.38
C GLU A 71 2.25 -21.37 -4.50
N ASP A 72 1.12 -20.68 -4.67
CA ASP A 72 -0.16 -21.13 -4.14
C ASP A 72 -0.63 -22.41 -4.89
N PRO A 73 -0.96 -23.50 -4.18
CA PRO A 73 -1.33 -24.78 -4.80
C PRO A 73 -2.64 -24.73 -5.61
N PHE A 74 -3.50 -23.76 -5.37
CA PHE A 74 -4.81 -23.61 -6.02
C PHE A 74 -4.83 -22.44 -7.01
N ASP A 75 -3.99 -21.42 -6.81
CA ASP A 75 -3.81 -20.31 -7.76
C ASP A 75 -2.35 -20.21 -8.23
N LEU A 76 -2.06 -20.84 -9.38
CA LEU A 76 -0.70 -20.94 -9.92
C LEU A 76 -0.06 -19.60 -10.31
N ARG A 77 -0.86 -18.53 -10.37
CA ARG A 77 -0.38 -17.17 -10.66
C ARG A 77 -0.08 -16.39 -9.37
N ARG A 78 -0.52 -16.90 -8.23
CA ARG A 78 -0.37 -16.23 -6.95
C ARG A 78 0.88 -16.69 -6.23
N ASP A 79 1.69 -15.70 -5.90
CA ASP A 79 2.84 -15.84 -5.03
C ASP A 79 2.46 -15.45 -3.59
N LEU A 80 2.67 -16.38 -2.66
CA LEU A 80 2.32 -16.21 -1.27
C LEU A 80 3.21 -15.19 -0.53
N SER A 81 4.40 -14.88 -1.05
CA SER A 81 5.30 -13.88 -0.43
C SER A 81 4.91 -12.43 -0.67
N THR A 82 3.95 -12.17 -1.56
CA THR A 82 3.51 -10.80 -1.90
C THR A 82 2.99 -9.97 -0.73
N VAL A 83 2.70 -10.61 0.41
CA VAL A 83 2.26 -9.94 1.65
C VAL A 83 3.42 -9.38 2.48
N LEU A 84 4.66 -9.81 2.20
CA LEU A 84 5.83 -9.46 2.98
C LEU A 84 6.33 -8.06 2.66
N ARG A 85 6.94 -7.43 3.66
CA ARG A 85 7.78 -6.24 3.51
C ARG A 85 9.24 -6.66 3.46
N ALA A 86 10.13 -5.73 3.10
CA ALA A 86 11.56 -5.99 3.04
C ALA A 86 12.10 -6.54 4.37
N GLU A 87 11.67 -5.96 5.50
CA GLU A 87 12.04 -6.42 6.84
C GLU A 87 11.56 -7.85 7.11
N GLY A 88 10.32 -8.17 6.70
CA GLY A 88 9.74 -9.49 6.88
C GLY A 88 10.46 -10.56 6.07
N VAL A 89 10.88 -10.24 4.85
CA VAL A 89 11.70 -11.15 4.01
C VAL A 89 13.03 -11.44 4.71
N MET A 90 13.73 -10.40 5.17
CA MET A 90 15.00 -10.56 5.88
C MET A 90 14.86 -11.32 7.20
N ASP A 91 13.81 -11.03 7.97
CA ASP A 91 13.54 -11.73 9.22
C ASP A 91 13.30 -13.23 9.01
N ILE A 92 12.62 -13.62 7.93
CA ILE A 92 12.42 -15.04 7.59
C ILE A 92 13.75 -15.71 7.22
N HIS A 93 14.57 -15.09 6.36
CA HIS A 93 15.88 -15.64 6.00
C HIS A 93 16.78 -15.82 7.22
N GLU A 94 16.85 -14.80 8.08
CA GLU A 94 17.65 -14.87 9.29
C GLU A 94 17.15 -15.95 10.25
N GLU A 95 15.83 -16.14 10.40
CA GLU A 95 15.27 -17.20 11.24
C GLU A 95 15.59 -18.61 10.74
N ILE A 96 15.53 -18.83 9.42
CA ILE A 96 15.92 -20.11 8.82
C ILE A 96 17.40 -20.40 9.12
N LEU A 97 18.27 -19.41 8.93
CA LEU A 97 19.71 -19.55 9.19
C LEU A 97 19.99 -19.73 10.69
N ARG A 98 19.37 -18.93 11.56
CA ARG A 98 19.52 -19.01 13.02
C ARG A 98 19.14 -20.42 13.51
N MET A 99 18.01 -20.93 13.05
CA MET A 99 17.54 -22.27 13.41
C MET A 99 18.50 -23.34 12.89
N TRP A 100 18.92 -23.27 11.62
CA TRP A 100 19.86 -24.21 11.03
C TRP A 100 21.21 -24.24 11.75
N PHE A 101 21.76 -23.06 12.07
CA PHE A 101 23.00 -22.97 12.85
C PHE A 101 22.81 -23.53 14.25
N GLY A 102 21.74 -23.18 14.97
CA GLY A 102 21.49 -23.71 16.31
C GLY A 102 21.38 -25.24 16.31
N ILE A 103 20.71 -25.82 15.32
CA ILE A 103 20.65 -27.27 15.10
C ILE A 103 22.07 -27.85 14.91
N CYS A 104 22.88 -27.25 14.03
CA CYS A 104 24.26 -27.68 13.80
C CYS A 104 25.14 -27.62 15.05
N HIS A 105 24.91 -26.64 15.93
CA HIS A 105 25.63 -26.48 17.19
C HIS A 105 25.12 -27.40 18.32
N GLY A 106 24.02 -28.13 18.08
CA GLY A 106 23.41 -29.00 19.09
C GLY A 106 22.68 -28.23 20.20
N GLU A 107 22.15 -27.04 19.89
CA GLU A 107 21.32 -26.29 20.83
C GLU A 107 20.05 -27.08 21.21
N SER A 108 19.58 -26.88 22.44
CA SER A 108 18.33 -27.49 22.88
C SER A 108 17.12 -26.87 22.18
N TRP A 109 16.05 -27.65 22.03
CA TRP A 109 14.80 -27.17 21.43
C TRP A 109 14.25 -25.90 22.12
N GLN A 110 14.44 -25.77 23.44
CA GLN A 110 14.02 -24.59 24.18
C GLN A 110 14.80 -23.33 23.78
N GLN A 111 16.10 -23.46 23.48
CA GLN A 111 16.92 -22.36 23.00
C GLN A 111 16.56 -21.99 21.56
N LEU A 112 16.37 -22.99 20.71
CA LEU A 112 15.97 -22.81 19.31
C LEU A 112 14.64 -22.05 19.17
N CYS A 113 13.66 -22.40 20.00
CA CYS A 113 12.33 -21.78 20.05
C CYS A 113 12.26 -20.52 20.93
N ALA A 114 13.39 -20.00 21.42
CA ALA A 114 13.38 -18.74 22.15
C ALA A 114 12.96 -17.58 21.24
N VAL A 115 12.26 -16.60 21.80
CA VAL A 115 11.85 -15.39 21.08
C VAL A 115 13.09 -14.58 20.70
N ARG A 116 13.35 -14.40 19.39
CA ARG A 116 14.52 -13.66 18.89
C ARG A 116 14.52 -12.19 19.30
N ASN A 117 13.37 -11.52 19.20
CA ASN A 117 13.24 -10.09 19.48
C ASN A 117 12.09 -9.83 20.47
N PRO A 118 12.30 -10.05 21.78
CA PRO A 118 11.26 -9.85 22.79
C PRO A 118 10.72 -8.41 22.77
N ASP A 119 11.55 -7.43 22.42
CA ASP A 119 11.17 -6.02 22.37
C ASP A 119 10.39 -5.61 21.10
N LYS A 120 10.43 -6.42 20.03
CA LYS A 120 9.63 -6.19 18.82
C LYS A 120 8.20 -6.71 18.94
N HIS A 121 7.87 -7.43 20.02
CA HIS A 121 6.49 -7.82 20.28
C HIS A 121 5.66 -6.58 20.58
N ILE A 122 4.95 -6.11 19.56
CA ILE A 122 3.67 -5.46 19.75
C ILE A 122 2.85 -6.46 20.58
N SER A 123 2.53 -6.11 21.82
CA SER A 123 1.75 -6.98 22.70
C SER A 123 0.50 -7.46 21.96
N ASP A 124 0.08 -8.72 22.19
CA ASP A 124 -1.14 -9.26 21.57
C ASP A 124 -2.38 -8.38 21.85
N GLU A 125 -2.36 -7.59 22.92
CA GLU A 125 -3.35 -6.53 23.20
C GLU A 125 -3.47 -5.48 22.08
N LYS A 126 -2.37 -5.12 21.40
CA LYS A 126 -2.39 -4.14 20.30
C LYS A 126 -2.95 -4.71 18.99
N LEU A 127 -3.05 -6.04 18.86
CA LEU A 127 -3.62 -6.72 17.69
C LEU A 127 -5.10 -7.07 17.88
N ASP A 128 -5.60 -7.05 19.12
CA ASP A 128 -7.02 -7.29 19.42
C ASP A 128 -7.87 -6.06 19.12
N LEU A 129 -8.30 -5.94 17.86
CA LEU A 129 -9.14 -4.86 17.33
C LEU A 129 -10.44 -4.65 18.13
N PHE A 130 -10.88 -5.65 18.90
CA PHE A 130 -12.14 -5.64 19.63
C PHE A 130 -11.97 -5.59 21.15
N HIS A 131 -10.75 -5.39 21.65
CA HIS A 131 -10.46 -5.37 23.09
C HIS A 131 -11.35 -4.38 23.84
N ASP A 132 -11.53 -3.19 23.28
CA ASP A 132 -12.34 -2.10 23.81
C ASP A 132 -13.86 -2.37 23.78
N LEU A 133 -14.30 -3.36 22.98
CA LEU A 133 -15.71 -3.73 22.85
C LEU A 133 -16.13 -4.88 23.77
N ARG A 134 -15.19 -5.70 24.27
CA ARG A 134 -15.52 -6.92 25.06
C ARG A 134 -16.23 -6.63 26.38
N ASN A 135 -15.99 -5.46 26.96
CA ASN A 135 -16.57 -5.03 28.23
C ASN A 135 -17.80 -4.14 28.04
N LYS A 136 -18.20 -3.83 26.81
CA LYS A 136 -19.35 -2.95 26.52
C LYS A 136 -20.62 -3.77 26.37
N ASP A 137 -21.72 -3.21 26.87
CA ASP A 137 -23.03 -3.83 26.66
C ASP A 137 -23.48 -3.69 25.20
N LYS A 138 -24.23 -4.68 24.69
CA LYS A 138 -24.76 -4.68 23.32
C LYS A 138 -25.56 -3.40 23.00
N LYS A 139 -26.26 -2.82 23.98
CA LYS A 139 -26.99 -1.55 23.79
C LYS A 139 -26.05 -0.38 23.53
N GLU A 140 -24.93 -0.32 24.24
CA GLU A 140 -23.93 0.74 24.11
C GLU A 140 -23.20 0.66 22.77
N VAL A 141 -22.86 -0.55 22.33
CA VAL A 141 -22.26 -0.80 21.02
C VAL A 141 -23.23 -0.38 19.90
N ASN A 142 -24.51 -0.75 19.99
CA ASN A 142 -25.51 -0.37 18.99
C ASN A 142 -25.79 1.13 18.95
N ALA A 143 -25.80 1.81 20.11
CA ALA A 143 -25.93 3.27 20.17
C ALA A 143 -24.73 3.95 19.48
N SER A 144 -23.52 3.43 19.71
CA SER A 144 -22.30 3.95 19.09
C SER A 144 -22.31 3.74 17.58
N ILE A 145 -22.75 2.57 17.09
CA ILE A 145 -22.92 2.30 15.66
C ILE A 145 -23.89 3.30 15.05
N SER A 146 -25.07 3.50 15.66
CA SER A 146 -26.05 4.45 15.15
C SER A 146 -25.53 5.89 15.08
N ASP A 147 -24.76 6.31 16.08
CA ASP A 147 -24.16 7.64 16.11
C ASP A 147 -23.12 7.79 14.99
N TYR A 148 -22.19 6.85 14.86
CA TYR A 148 -21.18 6.89 13.79
C TYR A 148 -21.79 6.77 12.39
N THR A 149 -22.84 5.98 12.20
CA THR A 149 -23.58 5.95 10.92
C THR A 149 -24.18 7.31 10.59
N THR A 150 -24.77 7.99 11.59
CA THR A 150 -25.31 9.34 11.40
C THR A 150 -24.21 10.34 11.05
N GLN A 151 -23.05 10.26 11.70
CA GLN A 151 -21.89 11.10 11.39
C GLN A 151 -21.34 10.86 9.98
N LEU A 152 -21.29 9.59 9.53
CA LEU A 152 -20.88 9.23 8.17
C LEU A 152 -21.83 9.81 7.13
N GLU A 153 -23.14 9.67 7.29
CA GLU A 153 -24.13 10.27 6.38
C GLU A 153 -23.99 11.80 6.28
N GLN A 154 -23.69 12.46 7.40
CA GLN A 154 -23.46 13.92 7.40
C GLN A 154 -22.17 14.29 6.67
N LEU A 155 -21.10 13.50 6.82
CA LEU A 155 -19.84 13.71 6.10
C LEU A 155 -19.99 13.45 4.60
N GLU A 156 -20.69 12.40 4.21
CA GLU A 156 -20.99 12.10 2.80
C GLU A 156 -21.75 13.24 2.13
N LYS A 157 -22.78 13.79 2.79
CA LYS A 157 -23.50 14.98 2.30
C LYS A 157 -22.59 16.19 2.15
N LYS A 158 -21.66 16.42 3.10
CA LYS A 158 -20.67 17.51 2.99
C LYS A 158 -19.71 17.30 1.81
N ILE A 159 -19.27 16.06 1.58
CA ILE A 159 -18.41 15.70 0.45
C ILE A 159 -19.15 15.94 -0.87
N GLU A 160 -20.42 15.55 -0.95
CA GLU A 160 -21.26 15.78 -2.13
C GLU A 160 -21.42 17.27 -2.44
N VAL A 161 -21.72 18.10 -1.43
CA VAL A 161 -21.78 19.57 -1.59
C VAL A 161 -20.46 20.12 -2.10
N CYS A 162 -19.34 19.71 -1.49
CA CYS A 162 -18.00 20.18 -1.86
C CYS A 162 -17.62 19.77 -3.30
N ASN A 163 -18.01 18.56 -3.73
CA ASN A 163 -17.82 18.10 -5.11
C ASN A 163 -18.68 18.90 -6.11
N ASN A 164 -19.95 19.15 -5.78
CA ASN A 164 -20.84 19.99 -6.59
C ASN A 164 -20.30 21.41 -6.74
N GLU A 165 -19.72 21.98 -5.68
CA GLU A 165 -19.05 23.29 -5.75
C GLU A 165 -17.80 23.26 -6.62
N ARG A 166 -16.97 22.22 -6.50
CA ARG A 166 -15.80 22.02 -7.37
C ARG A 166 -16.18 21.94 -8.84
N GLU A 167 -17.24 21.22 -9.19
CA GLU A 167 -17.75 21.17 -10.57
C GLU A 167 -18.22 22.54 -11.08
N LYS A 168 -18.86 23.34 -10.22
CA LYS A 168 -19.23 24.72 -10.57
C LYS A 168 -17.98 25.59 -10.81
N VAL A 169 -16.95 25.45 -9.98
CA VAL A 169 -15.68 26.17 -10.15
C VAL A 169 -14.99 25.80 -11.46
N GLN A 170 -15.01 24.52 -11.87
CA GLN A 170 -14.47 24.10 -13.17
C GLN A 170 -15.17 24.74 -14.37
N LYS A 171 -16.42 25.19 -14.24
CA LYS A 171 -17.17 25.87 -15.30
C LYS A 171 -16.86 27.37 -15.38
N ILE A 172 -16.26 27.97 -14.34
CA ILE A 172 -15.92 29.41 -14.29
C ILE A 172 -14.99 29.83 -15.45
N PRO A 173 -13.89 29.12 -15.78
CA PRO A 173 -13.00 29.47 -16.88
C PRO A 173 -13.71 29.55 -18.24
N VAL A 174 -14.65 28.64 -18.49
CA VAL A 174 -15.44 28.61 -19.74
C VAL A 174 -16.37 29.82 -19.80
N ILE A 175 -17.04 30.13 -18.68
CA ILE A 175 -17.93 31.29 -18.57
C ILE A 175 -17.14 32.61 -18.69
N THR A 176 -15.94 32.70 -18.10
CA THR A 176 -15.08 33.89 -18.25
C THR A 176 -14.60 34.07 -19.67
N ASN A 177 -14.23 32.99 -20.37
CA ASN A 177 -13.84 33.07 -21.78
C ASN A 177 -15.01 33.54 -22.65
N LEU A 178 -16.22 33.00 -22.43
CA LEU A 178 -17.44 33.44 -23.13
C LEU A 178 -17.75 34.92 -22.86
N ARG A 179 -17.62 35.37 -21.60
CA ARG A 179 -17.77 36.78 -21.22
C ARG A 179 -16.76 37.66 -21.97
N ASP A 180 -15.49 37.26 -21.99
CA ASP A 180 -14.41 38.04 -22.61
C ASP A 180 -14.55 38.09 -24.14
N GLU A 181 -15.05 37.02 -24.77
CA GLU A 181 -15.43 37.01 -26.19
C GLU A 181 -16.61 37.94 -26.48
N ILE A 182 -17.63 37.95 -25.63
CA ILE A 182 -18.76 38.89 -25.76
C ILE A 182 -18.27 40.32 -25.59
N GLN A 183 -17.41 40.61 -24.62
CA GLN A 183 -16.81 41.93 -24.43
C GLN A 183 -16.02 42.40 -25.66
N LYS A 184 -15.26 41.51 -26.32
CA LYS A 184 -14.57 41.84 -27.57
C LYS A 184 -15.54 42.16 -28.72
N LYS A 185 -16.71 41.52 -28.75
CA LYS A 185 -17.76 41.75 -29.76
C LYS A 185 -18.62 42.98 -29.49
N ILE A 186 -18.77 43.38 -28.22
CA ILE A 186 -19.35 44.66 -27.84
C ILE A 186 -18.33 45.74 -28.20
N LEU A 187 -18.34 46.12 -29.47
CA LEU A 187 -17.49 47.13 -30.10
C LEU A 187 -17.91 48.56 -29.68
N ILE A 188 -18.20 48.77 -28.40
CA ILE A 188 -18.41 50.09 -27.83
C ILE A 188 -17.14 50.42 -27.06
N PRO A 189 -16.13 51.03 -27.71
CA PRO A 189 -14.98 51.56 -27.01
C PRO A 189 -15.46 52.73 -26.15
N ALA A 190 -15.91 52.43 -24.93
CA ALA A 190 -16.37 53.43 -23.97
C ALA A 190 -15.32 54.55 -23.81
N TYR A 191 -14.03 54.18 -23.82
CA TYR A 191 -12.91 55.11 -23.81
C TYR A 191 -12.86 56.06 -25.03
N ARG A 192 -13.27 55.62 -26.24
CA ARG A 192 -13.36 56.51 -27.41
C ARG A 192 -14.58 57.42 -27.34
N ILE A 193 -15.69 56.92 -26.80
CA ILE A 193 -16.89 57.75 -26.62
C ILE A 193 -16.59 58.86 -25.62
N GLU A 194 -15.95 58.54 -24.49
CA GLU A 194 -15.52 59.53 -23.50
C GLU A 194 -14.52 60.53 -24.09
N ALA A 195 -13.52 60.08 -24.86
CA ALA A 195 -12.55 60.96 -25.53
C ALA A 195 -13.20 61.90 -26.57
N GLU A 196 -14.21 61.42 -27.31
CA GLU A 196 -14.97 62.27 -28.23
C GLU A 196 -15.87 63.26 -27.49
N LEU A 197 -16.53 62.85 -26.41
CA LEU A 197 -17.36 63.74 -25.60
C LEU A 197 -16.52 64.87 -24.98
N VAL A 198 -15.31 64.58 -24.51
CA VAL A 198 -14.36 65.60 -24.02
C VAL A 198 -13.93 66.55 -25.14
N ARG A 199 -13.61 66.03 -26.34
CA ARG A 199 -13.26 66.88 -27.49
C ARG A 199 -14.41 67.78 -27.94
N ILE A 200 -15.64 67.25 -27.95
CA ILE A 200 -16.83 68.02 -28.30
C ILE A 200 -17.07 69.12 -27.25
N TYR A 201 -16.95 68.79 -25.96
CA TYR A 201 -17.07 69.75 -24.87
C TYR A 201 -16.05 70.90 -25.02
N GLN A 202 -14.77 70.57 -25.19
CA GLN A 202 -13.70 71.58 -25.37
C GLN A 202 -13.92 72.49 -26.58
N ARG A 203 -14.42 71.95 -27.70
CA ARG A 203 -14.80 72.76 -28.87
C ARG A 203 -15.97 73.69 -28.62
N LEU A 204 -16.94 73.25 -27.82
CA LEU A 204 -18.14 74.04 -27.51
C LEU A 204 -17.88 75.09 -26.43
N THR A 205 -16.93 74.85 -25.52
CA THR A 205 -16.57 75.78 -24.46
C THR A 205 -15.45 76.75 -24.84
N GLY A 206 -14.76 76.54 -25.97
CA GLY A 206 -13.90 77.54 -26.60
C GLY A 206 -12.57 77.83 -25.90
N ASP A 207 -12.07 76.90 -25.09
CA ASP A 207 -10.76 77.04 -24.45
C ASP A 207 -9.65 76.58 -25.41
N HIS A 208 -8.90 77.53 -25.96
CA HIS A 208 -7.59 77.33 -26.58
C HIS A 208 -6.47 77.45 -25.54
#